data_AF-A0A3Q0KH68-F1
#
_entry.id   AF-A0A3Q0KH68-F1
#
_cell.length_a   1.000
_cell.length_b   1.000
_cell.length_c   1.000
_cell.angle_alpha   90.00
_cell.angle_beta   90.00
_cell.angle_gamma   90.00
#
_symmetry.space_group_name_H-M   'P 1'
#
loop_
_entity.id
_entity.type
_entity.pdbx_description
1 polymer ?
#
loop_
_entity_poly.entity_id
_entity_poly.type
_entity_poly.pdbx_seq_one_letter_code
_entity_poly.pdbx_strand_id
1 'polypeptide(L)'
;MTEVASHTYSPSSIDESLAKQLAKVHFEQVRKQKLRQKIKSESIEIRELENKLRSAYVAKEQLAQMAEKRALAYDLMTEEALQANQLNSQIGDDLIKAEQEEIRRKQSQIQLRNELDTQIMEQVELRKKVYQEFLHDKQMVDEVVKRIKQEDEYEQQKRQKKKELIRQEIDQFQKEREEHIKAEKENLKKELEAVNAYTAKKDNEQQLIKAAIKSRQEHIEKLQDELGKRLLEKEKERKEVEEIRQTLILEENDKKIREERENQWITNLNNQRKLYEDYKEQLLLKEQQKQIEKQEALQIRNYMLAKFEEDKRLEQEELEKRHLKQMEYANEAHKLLIEKRQRIMQEYEQAKKELDAEKQRILEEKRIVEEERQHLLRQHANNLWNHLPKGIFRSKEEYESLKHFTCEN
;
A
#
# COMPACT_ATOMS: atom_id res chain seq x y z
N MET A 1 101.14 215.34 -114.40
CA MET A 1 101.32 216.56 -113.58
C MET A 1 100.01 217.10 -112.95
N THR A 2 99.34 216.43 -111.99
CA THR A 2 99.81 215.30 -111.19
C THR A 2 99.82 213.96 -111.93
N GLU A 3 99.00 213.60 -112.93
CA GLU A 3 97.71 214.03 -113.52
C GLU A 3 97.28 212.78 -114.29
N VAL A 4 96.01 212.37 -114.25
CA VAL A 4 95.53 211.17 -114.96
C VAL A 4 96.18 209.85 -114.45
N ALA A 5 95.63 208.74 -114.93
CA ALA A 5 96.11 207.35 -114.87
C ALA A 5 95.65 206.47 -113.68
N SER A 6 95.20 205.27 -114.05
CA SER A 6 94.72 204.18 -113.19
C SER A 6 95.44 202.87 -113.56
N HIS A 7 96.11 202.23 -112.61
CA HIS A 7 96.80 200.92 -112.71
C HIS A 7 96.59 200.21 -111.35
N THR A 8 96.07 198.98 -111.17
CA THR A 8 96.34 197.62 -111.71
C THR A 8 97.42 196.82 -110.94
N TYR A 9 97.22 195.50 -110.79
CA TYR A 9 98.07 194.47 -110.14
C TYR A 9 98.15 194.50 -108.58
N SER A 10 98.44 193.41 -107.84
CA SER A 10 98.72 191.99 -108.19
C SER A 10 98.36 191.00 -107.04
N PRO A 11 98.27 189.66 -107.25
CA PRO A 11 97.62 188.73 -106.32
C PRO A 11 98.54 187.91 -105.38
N SER A 12 99.80 188.29 -105.19
CA SER A 12 100.69 187.65 -104.19
C SER A 12 101.46 188.74 -103.42
N SER A 13 101.14 189.06 -102.17
CA SER A 13 100.43 188.24 -101.19
C SER A 13 99.06 188.83 -100.77
N ILE A 14 97.99 188.28 -101.36
CA ILE A 14 96.61 188.45 -100.85
C ILE A 14 96.51 187.89 -99.41
N ASP A 15 97.31 186.86 -99.09
CA ASP A 15 97.38 186.27 -97.76
C ASP A 15 98.09 187.16 -96.73
N GLU A 16 99.11 187.95 -97.09
CA GLU A 16 99.64 189.00 -96.21
C GLU A 16 98.66 190.17 -96.08
N SER A 17 97.89 190.50 -97.12
CA SER A 17 96.81 191.46 -96.98
C SER A 17 95.81 190.98 -95.92
N LEU A 18 95.42 189.70 -95.99
CA LEU A 18 94.57 189.08 -94.98
C LEU A 18 95.24 189.02 -93.60
N ALA A 19 96.50 188.58 -93.50
CA ALA A 19 97.22 188.40 -92.23
C ALA A 19 97.61 189.73 -91.56
N LYS A 20 98.02 190.76 -92.31
CA LYS A 20 98.28 192.11 -91.78
C LYS A 20 96.99 192.88 -91.53
N GLN A 21 95.89 192.60 -92.25
CA GLN A 21 94.56 193.06 -91.82
C GLN A 21 94.11 192.37 -90.54
N LEU A 22 94.29 191.05 -90.40
CA LEU A 22 94.03 190.34 -89.15
C LEU A 22 94.92 190.85 -88.01
N ALA A 23 96.20 191.18 -88.27
CA ALA A 23 97.08 191.80 -87.28
C ALA A 23 96.67 193.24 -86.93
N LYS A 24 96.17 194.04 -87.89
CA LYS A 24 95.58 195.36 -87.61
C LYS A 24 94.26 195.25 -86.85
N VAL A 25 93.38 194.31 -87.23
CA VAL A 25 92.11 194.02 -86.55
C VAL A 25 92.38 193.49 -85.15
N HIS A 26 93.38 192.64 -84.95
CA HIS A 26 93.76 192.13 -83.64
C HIS A 26 94.49 193.18 -82.79
N PHE A 27 95.37 194.00 -83.38
CA PHE A 27 95.93 195.17 -82.71
C PHE A 27 94.84 196.19 -82.35
N GLU A 28 93.82 196.37 -83.20
CA GLU A 28 92.64 197.16 -82.87
C GLU A 28 91.75 196.49 -81.83
N GLN A 29 91.59 195.16 -81.81
CA GLN A 29 90.90 194.44 -80.74
C GLN A 29 91.66 194.63 -79.43
N VAL A 30 92.98 194.47 -79.40
CA VAL A 30 93.84 194.70 -78.23
C VAL A 30 93.83 196.18 -77.83
N ARG A 31 93.84 197.14 -78.77
CA ARG A 31 93.71 198.58 -78.48
C ARG A 31 92.31 198.92 -77.96
N LYS A 32 91.25 198.34 -78.53
CA LYS A 32 89.86 198.50 -78.08
C LYS A 32 89.64 197.78 -76.74
N GLN A 33 90.33 196.67 -76.45
CA GLN A 33 90.33 195.98 -75.15
C GLN A 33 91.13 196.76 -74.11
N LYS A 34 92.30 197.31 -74.45
CA LYS A 34 93.10 198.21 -73.58
C LYS A 34 92.34 199.49 -73.28
N LEU A 35 91.70 200.10 -74.28
CA LEU A 35 90.84 201.27 -74.11
C LEU A 35 89.60 200.94 -73.27
N ARG A 36 88.94 199.80 -73.53
CA ARG A 36 87.84 199.29 -72.69
C ARG A 36 88.30 198.98 -71.27
N GLN A 37 89.49 198.40 -71.05
CA GLN A 37 90.08 198.18 -69.72
C GLN A 37 90.34 199.50 -69.01
N LYS A 38 90.92 200.49 -69.70
CA LYS A 38 91.20 201.81 -69.15
C LYS A 38 89.89 202.50 -68.73
N ILE A 39 88.88 202.50 -69.61
CA ILE A 39 87.51 202.92 -69.30
C ILE A 39 86.90 202.10 -68.15
N LYS A 40 87.14 200.78 -68.07
CA LYS A 40 86.64 199.92 -66.99
C LYS A 40 87.24 200.27 -65.62
N SER A 41 88.51 200.67 -65.59
CA SER A 41 89.21 201.08 -64.37
C SER A 41 88.95 202.53 -63.98
N GLU A 42 88.76 203.42 -64.95
CA GLU A 42 88.51 204.85 -64.75
C GLU A 42 87.01 205.13 -64.48
N SER A 43 86.10 204.33 -65.04
CA SER A 43 84.66 204.40 -64.76
C SER A 43 84.35 203.95 -63.34
N ILE A 44 83.80 204.88 -62.56
CA ILE A 44 83.23 204.62 -61.23
C ILE A 44 82.00 203.69 -61.38
N GLU A 45 81.14 203.95 -62.37
CA GLU A 45 79.93 203.15 -62.63
C GLU A 45 80.23 201.67 -62.87
N ILE A 46 81.24 201.33 -63.67
CA ILE A 46 81.56 199.93 -63.94
C ILE A 46 82.20 199.27 -62.71
N ARG A 47 82.97 200.02 -61.91
CA ARG A 47 83.51 199.53 -60.63
C ARG A 47 82.39 199.29 -59.61
N GLU A 48 81.39 200.16 -59.56
CA GLU A 48 80.18 199.95 -58.77
C GLU A 48 79.37 198.75 -59.25
N LEU A 49 79.19 198.57 -60.57
CA LEU A 49 78.50 197.42 -61.13
C LEU A 49 79.25 196.11 -60.84
N GLU A 50 80.58 196.10 -60.94
CA GLU A 50 81.39 194.95 -60.49
C GLU A 50 81.22 194.69 -59.00
N ASN A 51 81.24 195.71 -58.14
CA ASN A 51 81.06 195.52 -56.70
C ASN A 51 79.64 195.04 -56.36
N LYS A 52 78.60 195.59 -57.01
CA LYS A 52 77.19 195.16 -56.89
C LYS A 52 77.01 193.72 -57.36
N LEU A 53 77.68 193.31 -58.45
CA LEU A 53 77.72 191.92 -58.92
C LEU A 53 78.47 190.99 -57.95
N ARG A 54 79.65 191.38 -57.45
CA ARG A 54 80.40 190.60 -56.44
C ARG A 54 79.60 190.42 -55.15
N SER A 55 78.97 191.48 -54.64
CA SER A 55 78.09 191.37 -53.47
C SER A 55 76.85 190.53 -53.74
N ALA A 56 76.30 190.55 -54.96
CA ALA A 56 75.20 189.65 -55.34
C ALA A 56 75.66 188.18 -55.43
N TYR A 57 76.89 187.90 -55.90
CA TYR A 57 77.47 186.55 -55.87
C TYR A 57 77.71 186.06 -54.43
N VAL A 58 78.32 186.89 -53.57
CA VAL A 58 78.53 186.54 -52.15
C VAL A 58 77.19 186.38 -51.42
N ALA A 59 76.20 187.24 -51.68
CA ALA A 59 74.86 187.09 -51.12
C ALA A 59 74.18 185.80 -51.61
N LYS A 60 74.33 185.42 -52.88
CA LYS A 60 73.84 184.14 -53.41
C LYS A 60 74.52 182.95 -52.74
N GLU A 61 75.83 183.01 -52.51
CA GLU A 61 76.60 181.97 -51.84
C GLU A 61 76.22 181.84 -50.35
N GLN A 62 76.09 182.96 -49.64
CA GLN A 62 75.59 182.99 -48.26
C GLN A 62 74.16 182.45 -48.17
N LEU A 63 73.28 182.82 -49.11
CA LEU A 63 71.89 182.31 -49.16
C LEU A 63 71.88 180.80 -49.44
N ALA A 64 72.77 180.30 -50.30
CA ALA A 64 72.96 178.86 -50.52
C ALA A 64 73.46 178.14 -49.25
N GLN A 65 74.49 178.66 -48.57
CA GLN A 65 74.99 178.10 -47.30
C GLN A 65 73.95 178.17 -46.17
N MET A 66 73.10 179.20 -46.15
CA MET A 66 71.98 179.30 -45.20
C MET A 66 70.85 178.33 -45.56
N ALA A 67 70.61 178.05 -46.84
CA ALA A 67 69.66 177.03 -47.27
C ALA A 67 70.18 175.61 -46.94
N GLU A 68 71.46 175.33 -47.21
CA GLU A 68 72.15 174.08 -46.87
C GLU A 68 72.14 173.82 -45.36
N LYS A 69 72.52 174.81 -44.53
CA LYS A 69 72.45 174.69 -43.07
C LYS A 69 71.02 174.52 -42.54
N ARG A 70 70.02 175.08 -43.22
CA ARG A 70 68.59 174.87 -42.88
C ARG A 70 68.11 173.49 -43.30
N ALA A 71 68.56 172.96 -44.44
CA ALA A 71 68.31 171.59 -44.86
C ALA A 71 68.92 170.62 -43.84
N LEU A 72 70.23 170.68 -43.60
CA LEU A 72 70.93 169.83 -42.63
C LEU A 72 70.34 169.89 -41.22
N ALA A 73 69.90 171.08 -40.75
CA ALA A 73 69.24 171.20 -39.45
C ALA A 73 67.82 170.61 -39.43
N TYR A 74 67.10 170.64 -40.56
CA TYR A 74 65.80 170.01 -40.71
C TYR A 74 65.94 168.49 -40.83
N ASP A 75 66.91 168.02 -41.62
CA ASP A 75 67.26 166.61 -41.79
C ASP A 75 67.63 165.99 -40.43
N LEU A 76 68.56 166.61 -39.69
CA LEU A 76 68.91 166.23 -38.31
C LEU A 76 67.68 166.20 -37.39
N MET A 77 66.85 167.24 -37.40
CA MET A 77 65.63 167.28 -36.59
C MET A 77 64.64 166.14 -36.96
N THR A 78 64.56 165.75 -38.23
CA THR A 78 63.74 164.61 -38.65
C THR A 78 64.38 163.26 -38.31
N GLU A 79 65.70 163.12 -38.37
CA GLU A 79 66.41 161.90 -37.94
C GLU A 79 66.30 161.71 -36.43
N GLU A 80 66.52 162.76 -35.62
CA GLU A 80 66.32 162.75 -34.17
C GLU A 80 64.86 162.41 -33.81
N ALA A 81 63.88 163.02 -34.49
CA ALA A 81 62.46 162.71 -34.28
C ALA A 81 62.09 161.28 -34.69
N LEU A 82 62.68 160.74 -35.76
CA LEU A 82 62.48 159.35 -36.18
C LEU A 82 63.12 158.37 -35.19
N GLN A 83 64.35 158.63 -34.74
CA GLN A 83 65.03 157.81 -33.72
C GLN A 83 64.28 157.84 -32.38
N ALA A 84 63.84 159.02 -31.92
CA ALA A 84 63.03 159.16 -30.71
C ALA A 84 61.70 158.41 -30.82
N ASN A 85 60.99 158.49 -31.95
CA ASN A 85 59.76 157.75 -32.18
C ASN A 85 59.99 156.23 -32.25
N GLN A 86 61.06 155.77 -32.90
CA GLN A 86 61.43 154.35 -32.94
C GLN A 86 61.75 153.80 -31.54
N LEU A 87 62.55 154.54 -30.76
CA LEU A 87 62.95 154.15 -29.40
C LEU A 87 61.76 154.16 -28.43
N ASN A 88 60.87 155.16 -28.53
CA ASN A 88 59.61 155.18 -27.79
C ASN A 88 58.67 154.03 -28.20
N SER A 89 58.60 153.69 -29.49
CA SER A 89 57.82 152.54 -29.98
C SER A 89 58.37 151.23 -29.44
N GLN A 90 59.70 151.04 -29.46
CA GLN A 90 60.35 149.85 -28.91
C GLN A 90 60.10 149.70 -27.41
N ILE A 91 60.22 150.77 -26.63
CA ILE A 91 59.88 150.77 -25.19
C ILE A 91 58.39 150.42 -24.99
N GLY A 92 57.49 150.98 -25.80
CA GLY A 92 56.06 150.66 -25.75
C GLY A 92 55.79 149.19 -26.06
N ASP A 93 56.34 148.68 -27.16
CA ASP A 93 56.21 147.28 -27.58
C ASP A 93 56.78 146.30 -26.56
N ASP A 94 57.93 146.62 -25.95
CA ASP A 94 58.58 145.76 -24.95
C ASP A 94 57.87 145.80 -23.59
N LEU A 95 57.30 146.94 -23.18
CA LEU A 95 56.39 147.02 -22.04
C LEU A 95 55.12 146.17 -22.28
N ILE A 96 54.52 146.26 -23.47
CA ILE A 96 53.34 145.46 -23.84
C ILE A 96 53.68 143.96 -23.87
N LYS A 97 54.85 143.55 -24.39
CA LYS A 97 55.32 142.15 -24.35
C LYS A 97 55.52 141.68 -22.91
N ALA A 98 56.16 142.48 -22.07
CA ALA A 98 56.40 142.16 -20.67
C ALA A 98 55.08 142.01 -19.88
N GLU A 99 54.12 142.90 -20.08
CA GLU A 99 52.78 142.81 -19.48
C GLU A 99 52.00 141.58 -20.00
N GLN A 100 52.05 141.32 -21.31
CA GLN A 100 51.44 140.11 -21.88
C GLN A 100 52.06 138.82 -21.32
N GLU A 101 53.37 138.77 -21.09
CA GLU A 101 54.01 137.58 -20.51
C GLU A 101 53.75 137.45 -19.01
N GLU A 102 53.71 138.56 -18.25
CA GLU A 102 53.20 138.59 -16.87
C GLU A 102 51.77 138.04 -16.79
N ILE A 103 50.87 138.50 -17.68
CA ILE A 103 49.48 138.02 -17.77
C ILE A 103 49.45 136.53 -18.12
N ARG A 104 50.24 136.06 -19.11
CA ARG A 104 50.33 134.63 -19.47
C ARG A 104 50.83 133.79 -18.30
N ARG A 105 51.89 134.21 -17.61
CA ARG A 105 52.44 133.51 -16.43
C ARG A 105 51.39 133.40 -15.32
N LYS A 106 50.66 134.49 -15.03
CA LYS A 106 49.54 134.51 -14.07
C LYS A 106 48.39 133.60 -14.52
N GLN A 107 48.01 133.63 -15.80
CA GLN A 107 46.98 132.73 -16.36
C GLN A 107 47.39 131.26 -16.27
N SER A 108 48.63 130.89 -16.61
CA SER A 108 49.13 129.52 -16.48
C SER A 108 49.24 129.07 -15.02
N GLN A 109 49.60 129.95 -14.09
CA GLN A 109 49.57 129.64 -12.66
C GLN A 109 48.13 129.42 -12.15
N ILE A 110 47.17 130.22 -12.60
CA ILE A 110 45.74 130.05 -12.27
C ILE A 110 45.20 128.76 -12.89
N GLN A 111 45.54 128.44 -14.13
CA GLN A 111 45.16 127.18 -14.80
C GLN A 111 45.72 125.97 -14.06
N LEU A 112 47.04 125.95 -13.79
CA LEU A 112 47.69 124.86 -13.05
C LEU A 112 47.11 124.70 -11.64
N ARG A 113 46.85 125.81 -10.94
CA ARG A 113 46.19 125.76 -9.62
C ARG A 113 44.78 125.18 -9.75
N ASN A 114 43.96 125.67 -10.70
CA ASN A 114 42.59 125.19 -10.88
C ASN A 114 42.57 123.70 -11.22
N GLU A 115 43.51 123.21 -12.04
CA GLU A 115 43.62 121.80 -12.40
C GLU A 115 44.07 120.91 -11.23
N LEU A 116 44.98 121.40 -10.38
CA LEU A 116 45.33 120.74 -9.12
C LEU A 116 44.14 120.74 -8.14
N ASP A 117 43.43 121.85 -7.99
CA ASP A 117 42.24 121.96 -7.15
C ASP A 117 41.13 120.98 -7.65
N THR A 118 40.92 120.85 -8.96
CA THR A 118 39.97 119.85 -9.52
C THR A 118 40.43 118.42 -9.30
N GLN A 119 41.71 118.09 -9.53
CA GLN A 119 42.24 116.75 -9.26
C GLN A 119 42.13 116.36 -7.77
N ILE A 120 42.32 117.32 -6.86
CA ILE A 120 42.11 117.12 -5.41
C ILE A 120 40.62 116.88 -5.12
N MET A 121 39.71 117.67 -5.71
CA MET A 121 38.27 117.48 -5.54
C MET A 121 37.80 116.12 -6.09
N GLU A 122 38.23 115.73 -7.28
CA GLU A 122 37.94 114.43 -7.89
C GLU A 122 38.44 113.26 -7.02
N GLN A 123 39.68 113.35 -6.51
CA GLN A 123 40.21 112.34 -5.59
C GLN A 123 39.44 112.30 -4.27
N VAL A 124 38.99 113.44 -3.74
CA VAL A 124 38.17 113.48 -2.51
C VAL A 124 36.77 112.91 -2.76
N GLU A 125 36.16 113.17 -3.91
CA GLU A 125 34.89 112.56 -4.30
C GLU A 125 35.02 111.06 -4.54
N LEU A 126 36.06 110.60 -5.23
CA LEU A 126 36.30 109.17 -5.47
C LEU A 126 36.54 108.45 -4.14
N ARG A 127 37.33 109.01 -3.22
CA ARG A 127 37.50 108.47 -1.86
C ARG A 127 36.17 108.44 -1.09
N LYS A 128 35.30 109.45 -1.22
CA LYS A 128 33.96 109.46 -0.62
C LYS A 128 33.06 108.37 -1.20
N LYS A 129 33.01 108.21 -2.52
CA LYS A 129 32.23 107.18 -3.23
C LYS A 129 32.69 105.78 -2.83
N VAL A 130 33.98 105.50 -2.95
CA VAL A 130 34.59 104.22 -2.52
C VAL A 130 34.38 103.94 -1.03
N TYR A 131 34.38 104.96 -0.17
CA TYR A 131 34.08 104.78 1.26
C TYR A 131 32.58 104.53 1.54
N GLN A 132 31.67 105.15 0.78
CA GLN A 132 30.23 104.89 0.85
C GLN A 132 29.89 103.49 0.34
N GLU A 133 30.48 103.09 -0.79
CA GLU A 133 30.42 101.74 -1.36
C GLU A 133 30.97 100.71 -0.36
N PHE A 134 32.18 100.92 0.18
CA PHE A 134 32.76 100.07 1.21
C PHE A 134 31.90 99.95 2.48
N LEU A 135 31.26 101.04 2.94
CA LEU A 135 30.33 100.99 4.06
C LEU A 135 29.06 100.22 3.73
N HIS A 136 28.53 100.36 2.51
CA HIS A 136 27.35 99.63 2.05
C HIS A 136 27.64 98.13 1.88
N ASP A 137 28.71 97.78 1.17
CA ASP A 137 29.21 96.42 1.02
C ASP A 137 29.49 95.78 2.37
N LYS A 138 30.14 96.51 3.30
CA LYS A 138 30.36 96.03 4.66
C LYS A 138 29.04 95.79 5.40
N GLN A 139 28.06 96.67 5.29
CA GLN A 139 26.74 96.45 5.90
C GLN A 139 26.04 95.22 5.31
N MET A 140 26.09 95.03 3.99
CA MET A 140 25.56 93.85 3.31
C MET A 140 26.28 92.56 3.74
N VAL A 141 27.61 92.58 3.84
CA VAL A 141 28.41 91.44 4.34
C VAL A 141 28.12 91.17 5.81
N ASP A 142 28.08 92.19 6.68
CA ASP A 142 27.74 92.05 8.10
C ASP A 142 26.30 91.51 8.28
N GLU A 143 25.35 91.87 7.41
CA GLU A 143 24.01 91.28 7.38
C GLU A 143 24.01 89.82 6.91
N VAL A 144 24.68 89.51 5.80
CA VAL A 144 24.77 88.14 5.27
C VAL A 144 25.45 87.21 6.28
N VAL A 145 26.53 87.66 6.93
CA VAL A 145 27.21 86.92 8.00
C VAL A 145 26.32 86.75 9.25
N LYS A 146 25.47 87.73 9.60
CA LYS A 146 24.48 87.55 10.69
C LYS A 146 23.41 86.53 10.31
N ARG A 147 22.87 86.57 9.10
CA ARG A 147 21.87 85.60 8.60
C ARG A 147 22.44 84.19 8.58
N ILE A 148 23.62 84.00 7.99
CA ILE A 148 24.33 82.70 7.96
C ILE A 148 24.55 82.17 9.38
N LYS A 149 25.03 82.99 10.33
CA LYS A 149 25.20 82.56 11.73
C LYS A 149 23.89 82.15 12.39
N GLN A 150 22.80 82.89 12.17
CA GLN A 150 21.48 82.55 12.71
C GLN A 150 20.91 81.26 12.08
N GLU A 151 21.13 81.05 10.79
CA GLU A 151 20.77 79.82 10.08
C GLU A 151 21.61 78.62 10.56
N ASP A 152 22.93 78.79 10.73
CA ASP A 152 23.85 77.78 11.28
C ASP A 152 23.50 77.41 12.73
N GLU A 153 23.21 78.40 13.59
CA GLU A 153 22.78 78.16 14.98
C GLU A 153 21.44 77.42 15.03
N TYR A 154 20.48 77.79 14.17
CA TYR A 154 19.19 77.12 14.07
C TYR A 154 19.31 75.70 13.50
N GLU A 155 20.11 75.49 12.45
CA GLU A 155 20.49 74.18 11.92
C GLU A 155 21.13 73.31 13.00
N GLN A 156 22.10 73.85 13.77
CA GLN A 156 22.76 73.13 14.85
C GLN A 156 21.78 72.74 15.96
N GLN A 157 20.93 73.65 16.44
CA GLN A 157 19.89 73.34 17.43
C GLN A 157 18.89 72.29 16.90
N LYS A 158 18.49 72.38 15.63
CA LYS A 158 17.57 71.42 14.99
C LYS A 158 18.23 70.04 14.83
N ARG A 159 19.53 69.98 14.53
CA ARG A 159 20.34 68.76 14.47
C ARG A 159 20.58 68.17 15.87
N GLN A 160 20.77 68.99 16.91
CA GLN A 160 20.88 68.56 18.31
C GLN A 160 19.56 67.95 18.80
N LYS A 161 18.45 68.69 18.70
CA LYS A 161 17.11 68.22 19.10
C LYS A 161 16.73 66.91 18.38
N LYS A 162 17.06 66.77 17.09
CA LYS A 162 16.88 65.49 16.37
C LYS A 162 17.73 64.35 16.96
N LYS A 163 19.01 64.59 17.29
CA LYS A 163 19.88 63.59 17.93
C LYS A 163 19.42 63.22 19.34
N GLU A 164 18.87 64.17 20.07
CA GLU A 164 18.31 63.97 21.42
C GLU A 164 17.03 63.13 21.38
N LEU A 165 16.09 63.46 20.47
CA LEU A 165 14.89 62.65 20.24
C LEU A 165 15.24 61.23 19.79
N ILE A 166 16.10 61.08 18.76
CA ILE A 166 16.53 59.75 18.28
C ILE A 166 17.25 58.97 19.38
N ARG A 167 18.04 59.62 20.25
CA ARG A 167 18.63 58.96 21.44
C ARG A 167 17.54 58.51 22.42
N GLN A 168 16.57 59.36 22.73
CA GLN A 168 15.46 59.00 23.63
C GLN A 168 14.62 57.85 23.09
N GLU A 169 14.31 57.86 21.78
CA GLU A 169 13.63 56.77 21.08
C GLU A 169 14.44 55.46 21.13
N ILE A 170 15.76 55.52 20.91
CA ILE A 170 16.65 54.35 21.02
C ILE A 170 16.74 53.85 22.46
N ASP A 171 16.89 54.74 23.45
CA ASP A 171 17.00 54.40 24.87
C ASP A 171 15.68 53.82 25.41
N GLN A 172 14.53 54.27 24.89
CA GLN A 172 13.20 53.70 25.16
C GLN A 172 13.07 52.32 24.50
N PHE A 173 13.31 52.22 23.19
CA PHE A 173 13.21 50.97 22.45
C PHE A 173 14.15 49.88 23.00
N GLN A 174 15.35 50.25 23.48
CA GLN A 174 16.26 49.29 24.15
C GLN A 174 15.69 48.78 25.48
N LYS A 175 15.09 49.65 26.30
CA LYS A 175 14.42 49.25 27.55
C LYS A 175 13.22 48.36 27.30
N GLU A 176 12.31 48.80 26.41
CA GLU A 176 11.15 48.02 25.98
C GLU A 176 11.57 46.67 25.41
N ARG A 177 12.63 46.62 24.59
CA ARG A 177 13.15 45.37 24.03
C ARG A 177 13.78 44.47 25.09
N GLU A 178 14.49 45.02 26.07
CA GLU A 178 15.01 44.26 27.21
C GLU A 178 13.89 43.72 28.10
N GLU A 179 12.88 44.53 28.40
CA GLU A 179 11.71 44.14 29.20
C GLU A 179 10.88 43.07 28.48
N HIS A 180 10.65 43.23 27.17
CA HIS A 180 10.02 42.21 26.32
C HIS A 180 10.81 40.89 26.34
N ILE A 181 12.14 40.93 26.15
CA ILE A 181 12.99 39.73 26.19
C ILE A 181 13.01 39.08 27.58
N LYS A 182 12.92 39.86 28.66
CA LYS A 182 12.81 39.35 30.04
C LYS A 182 11.44 38.68 30.25
N ALA A 183 10.36 39.34 29.85
CA ALA A 183 8.99 38.81 29.94
C ALA A 183 8.77 37.56 29.08
N GLU A 184 9.26 37.53 27.84
CA GLU A 184 9.25 36.36 26.97
C GLU A 184 9.99 35.18 27.62
N LYS A 185 11.19 35.41 28.19
CA LYS A 185 11.96 34.38 28.88
C LYS A 185 11.29 33.89 30.16
N GLU A 186 10.53 34.74 30.86
CA GLU A 186 9.79 34.34 32.06
C GLU A 186 8.51 33.56 31.71
N ASN A 187 7.77 34.01 30.69
CA ASN A 187 6.58 33.32 30.19
C ASN A 187 6.96 31.95 29.59
N LEU A 188 7.99 31.89 28.75
CA LEU A 188 8.45 30.64 28.15
C LEU A 188 9.02 29.66 29.20
N LYS A 189 9.60 30.15 30.31
CA LYS A 189 9.91 29.30 31.46
C LYS A 189 8.65 28.71 32.12
N LYS A 190 7.64 29.54 32.42
CA LYS A 190 6.37 29.09 33.00
C LYS A 190 5.65 28.09 32.09
N GLU A 191 5.69 28.30 30.78
CA GLU A 191 5.15 27.37 29.78
C GLU A 191 5.93 26.06 29.75
N LEU A 192 7.28 26.09 29.73
CA LEU A 192 8.10 24.88 29.82
C LEU A 192 7.89 24.13 31.15
N GLU A 193 7.76 24.83 32.27
CA GLU A 193 7.45 24.24 33.58
C GLU A 193 6.05 23.58 33.58
N ALA A 194 5.05 24.22 32.99
CA ALA A 194 3.70 23.66 32.83
C ALA A 194 3.69 22.44 31.88
N VAL A 195 4.41 22.49 30.77
CA VAL A 195 4.57 21.37 29.82
C VAL A 195 5.30 20.21 30.48
N ASN A 196 6.39 20.45 31.21
CA ASN A 196 7.14 19.42 31.94
C ASN A 196 6.29 18.80 33.07
N ALA A 197 5.50 19.59 33.78
CA ALA A 197 4.56 19.08 34.78
C ALA A 197 3.41 18.26 34.16
N TYR A 198 2.99 18.59 32.94
CA TYR A 198 1.96 17.85 32.21
C TYR A 198 2.50 16.55 31.59
N THR A 199 3.69 16.56 30.99
CA THR A 199 4.35 15.34 30.46
C THR A 199 4.67 14.38 31.59
N ALA A 200 5.27 14.83 32.69
CA ALA A 200 5.52 13.97 33.86
C ALA A 200 4.24 13.33 34.42
N LYS A 201 3.11 14.04 34.43
CA LYS A 201 1.79 13.46 34.78
C LYS A 201 1.34 12.42 33.75
N LYS A 202 1.43 12.72 32.45
CA LYS A 202 1.03 11.80 31.38
C LYS A 202 1.89 10.54 31.31
N ASP A 203 3.19 10.65 31.58
CA ASP A 203 4.09 9.51 31.63
C ASP A 203 3.80 8.64 32.85
N ASN A 204 3.52 9.23 34.02
CA ASN A 204 3.08 8.48 35.20
C ASN A 204 1.72 7.79 34.97
N GLU A 205 0.73 8.47 34.38
CA GLU A 205 -0.55 7.85 33.99
C GLU A 205 -0.32 6.68 33.02
N GLN A 206 0.50 6.86 31.98
CA GLN A 206 0.83 5.80 31.03
C GLN A 206 1.57 4.62 31.69
N GLN A 207 2.50 4.88 32.62
CA GLN A 207 3.22 3.85 33.35
C GLN A 207 2.28 3.04 34.25
N LEU A 208 1.37 3.71 34.97
CA LEU A 208 0.34 3.04 35.78
C LEU A 208 -0.60 2.18 34.93
N ILE A 209 -1.05 2.68 33.77
CA ILE A 209 -1.89 1.92 32.83
C ILE A 209 -1.11 0.72 32.25
N LYS A 210 0.14 0.91 31.82
CA LYS A 210 1.00 -0.17 31.29
C LYS A 210 1.29 -1.23 32.36
N ALA A 211 1.52 -0.83 33.61
CA ALA A 211 1.70 -1.74 34.74
C ALA A 211 0.43 -2.54 35.04
N ALA A 212 -0.74 -1.89 35.11
CA ALA A 212 -2.02 -2.54 35.34
C ALA A 212 -2.40 -3.53 34.23
N ILE A 213 -2.11 -3.18 32.96
CA ILE A 213 -2.30 -4.09 31.82
C ILE A 213 -1.36 -5.30 31.94
N LYS A 214 -0.06 -5.11 32.22
CA LYS A 214 0.88 -6.21 32.43
C LYS A 214 0.49 -7.14 33.57
N SER A 215 0.19 -6.61 34.75
CA SER A 215 -0.24 -7.44 35.89
C SER A 215 -1.52 -8.22 35.60
N ARG A 216 -2.42 -7.66 34.77
CA ARG A 216 -3.64 -8.35 34.32
C ARG A 216 -3.32 -9.44 33.27
N GLN A 217 -2.40 -9.19 32.35
CA GLN A 217 -1.93 -10.19 31.38
C GLN A 217 -1.24 -11.35 32.09
N GLU A 218 -0.27 -11.09 32.97
CA GLU A 218 0.41 -12.11 33.77
C GLU A 218 -0.57 -12.94 34.62
N HIS A 219 -1.64 -12.33 35.14
CA HIS A 219 -2.66 -13.07 35.90
C HIS A 219 -3.55 -13.93 34.98
N ILE A 220 -3.90 -13.44 33.78
CA ILE A 220 -4.64 -14.21 32.78
C ILE A 220 -3.80 -15.39 32.27
N GLU A 221 -2.52 -15.17 31.98
CA GLU A 221 -1.57 -16.22 31.56
C GLU A 221 -1.45 -17.31 32.63
N LYS A 222 -1.25 -16.95 33.91
CA LYS A 222 -1.23 -17.92 35.02
C LYS A 222 -2.52 -18.72 35.12
N LEU A 223 -3.68 -18.09 34.94
CA LEU A 223 -4.99 -18.78 34.93
C LEU A 223 -5.18 -19.67 33.69
N GLN A 224 -4.67 -19.27 32.52
CA GLN A 224 -4.68 -20.10 31.31
C GLN A 224 -3.76 -21.31 31.46
N ASP A 225 -2.60 -21.15 32.09
CA ASP A 225 -1.67 -22.22 32.44
C ASP A 225 -2.29 -23.23 33.41
N GLU A 226 -2.98 -22.76 34.46
CA GLU A 226 -3.71 -23.61 35.41
C GLU A 226 -4.87 -24.36 34.74
N LEU A 227 -5.67 -23.68 33.91
CA LEU A 227 -6.77 -24.30 33.18
C LEU A 227 -6.26 -25.30 32.14
N GLY A 228 -5.17 -24.99 31.43
CA GLY A 228 -4.52 -25.88 30.48
C GLY A 228 -4.01 -27.16 31.13
N LYS A 229 -3.34 -27.05 32.29
CA LYS A 229 -2.90 -28.21 33.10
C LYS A 229 -4.10 -29.08 33.51
N ARG A 230 -5.15 -28.48 34.09
CA ARG A 230 -6.38 -29.20 34.49
C ARG A 230 -7.12 -29.85 33.33
N LEU A 231 -7.16 -29.21 32.15
CA LEU A 231 -7.75 -29.80 30.95
C LEU A 231 -6.94 -31.00 30.45
N LEU A 232 -5.61 -30.89 30.42
CA LEU A 232 -4.71 -31.96 29.97
C LEU A 232 -4.71 -33.15 30.95
N GLU A 233 -4.83 -32.90 32.25
CA GLU A 233 -5.12 -33.92 33.27
C GLU A 233 -6.48 -34.61 33.02
N LYS A 234 -7.55 -33.84 32.80
CA LYS A 234 -8.89 -34.40 32.49
C LYS A 234 -8.95 -35.15 31.15
N GLU A 235 -8.11 -34.80 30.18
CA GLU A 235 -7.95 -35.59 28.96
C GLU A 235 -7.21 -36.91 29.18
N LYS A 236 -6.21 -36.95 30.07
CA LYS A 236 -5.52 -38.18 30.46
C LYS A 236 -6.47 -39.12 31.18
N GLU A 237 -7.16 -38.65 32.22
CA GLU A 237 -8.20 -39.42 32.93
C GLU A 237 -9.24 -40.01 31.95
N ARG A 238 -9.69 -39.24 30.96
CA ARG A 238 -10.65 -39.71 29.94
C ARG A 238 -10.07 -40.77 29.02
N LYS A 239 -8.80 -40.66 28.62
CA LYS A 239 -8.12 -41.66 27.78
C LYS A 239 -7.90 -42.95 28.57
N GLU A 240 -7.40 -42.86 29.80
CA GLU A 240 -7.24 -43.99 30.72
C GLU A 240 -8.57 -44.73 30.98
N VAL A 241 -9.67 -44.00 31.23
CA VAL A 241 -11.00 -44.61 31.41
C VAL A 241 -11.54 -45.26 30.13
N GLU A 242 -11.33 -44.68 28.96
CA GLU A 242 -11.80 -45.25 27.69
C GLU A 242 -10.92 -46.42 27.22
N GLU A 243 -9.62 -46.44 27.53
CA GLU A 243 -8.73 -47.60 27.36
C GLU A 243 -9.15 -48.77 28.28
N ILE A 244 -9.44 -48.50 29.55
CA ILE A 244 -10.02 -49.48 30.49
C ILE A 244 -11.37 -50.02 29.95
N ARG A 245 -12.21 -49.15 29.39
CA ARG A 245 -13.49 -49.56 28.81
C ARG A 245 -13.33 -50.43 27.55
N GLN A 246 -12.38 -50.12 26.69
CA GLN A 246 -12.11 -50.90 25.48
C GLN A 246 -11.52 -52.28 25.81
N THR A 247 -10.59 -52.34 26.77
CA THR A 247 -10.07 -53.64 27.27
C THR A 247 -11.17 -54.48 27.92
N LEU A 248 -12.07 -53.89 28.72
CA LEU A 248 -13.23 -54.59 29.30
C LEU A 248 -14.17 -55.16 28.23
N ILE A 249 -14.48 -54.39 27.17
CA ILE A 249 -15.34 -54.84 26.06
C ILE A 249 -14.69 -56.00 25.30
N LEU A 250 -13.37 -55.96 25.08
CA LEU A 250 -12.63 -57.06 24.46
C LEU A 250 -12.65 -58.31 25.35
N GLU A 251 -12.39 -58.18 26.65
CA GLU A 251 -12.47 -59.29 27.60
C GLU A 251 -13.88 -59.92 27.67
N GLU A 252 -14.93 -59.11 27.66
CA GLU A 252 -16.31 -59.60 27.64
C GLU A 252 -16.62 -60.39 26.37
N ASN A 253 -16.14 -59.92 25.21
CA ASN A 253 -16.34 -60.61 23.95
C ASN A 253 -15.53 -61.92 23.90
N ASP A 254 -14.30 -61.93 24.41
CA ASP A 254 -13.50 -63.15 24.54
C ASP A 254 -14.07 -64.13 25.58
N LYS A 255 -14.80 -63.66 26.59
CA LYS A 255 -15.58 -64.52 27.51
C LYS A 255 -16.79 -65.12 26.78
N LYS A 256 -17.61 -64.31 26.10
CA LYS A 256 -18.75 -64.77 25.28
C LYS A 256 -18.32 -65.80 24.23
N ILE A 257 -17.23 -65.57 23.51
CA ILE A 257 -16.69 -66.52 22.49
C ILE A 257 -16.21 -67.83 23.13
N ARG A 258 -15.69 -67.82 24.37
CA ARG A 258 -15.37 -69.05 25.12
C ARG A 258 -16.62 -69.79 25.56
N GLU A 259 -17.57 -69.08 26.17
CA GLU A 259 -18.86 -69.63 26.60
C GLU A 259 -19.65 -70.22 25.40
N GLU A 260 -19.66 -69.57 24.24
CA GLU A 260 -20.27 -70.10 23.02
C GLU A 260 -19.59 -71.39 22.55
N ARG A 261 -18.27 -71.48 22.57
CA ARG A 261 -17.52 -72.69 22.20
C ARG A 261 -17.75 -73.84 23.19
N GLU A 262 -17.78 -73.54 24.49
CA GLU A 262 -18.09 -74.51 25.54
C GLU A 262 -19.54 -75.01 25.41
N ASN A 263 -20.52 -74.13 25.17
CA ASN A 263 -21.90 -74.51 24.93
C ASN A 263 -22.08 -75.32 23.62
N GLN A 264 -21.35 -74.98 22.55
CA GLN A 264 -21.31 -75.78 21.32
C GLN A 264 -20.71 -77.17 21.57
N TRP A 265 -19.68 -77.28 22.41
CA TRP A 265 -19.07 -78.57 22.77
C TRP A 265 -20.01 -79.42 23.65
N ILE A 266 -20.62 -78.82 24.67
CA ILE A 266 -21.60 -79.45 25.56
C ILE A 266 -22.85 -79.92 24.78
N THR A 267 -23.37 -79.10 23.86
CA THR A 267 -24.52 -79.51 23.02
C THR A 267 -24.16 -80.63 22.05
N ASN A 268 -22.97 -80.61 21.44
CA ASN A 268 -22.48 -81.71 20.61
C ASN A 268 -22.31 -83.02 21.40
N LEU A 269 -21.74 -82.97 22.61
CA LEU A 269 -21.66 -84.14 23.50
C LEU A 269 -23.05 -84.67 23.90
N ASN A 270 -23.98 -83.78 24.25
CA ASN A 270 -25.34 -84.17 24.59
C ASN A 270 -26.08 -84.78 23.40
N ASN A 271 -25.84 -84.31 22.17
CA ASN A 271 -26.42 -84.87 20.96
C ASN A 271 -25.82 -86.26 20.63
N GLN A 272 -24.50 -86.44 20.78
CA GLN A 272 -23.84 -87.75 20.65
C GLN A 272 -24.33 -88.74 21.71
N ARG A 273 -24.50 -88.28 22.95
CA ARG A 273 -25.03 -89.08 24.06
C ARG A 273 -26.47 -89.53 23.78
N LYS A 274 -27.36 -88.61 23.39
CA LYS A 274 -28.74 -88.94 23.01
C LYS A 274 -28.77 -89.96 21.87
N LEU A 275 -27.99 -89.76 20.80
CA LEU A 275 -27.91 -90.69 19.69
C LEU A 275 -27.49 -92.12 20.12
N TYR A 276 -26.61 -92.23 21.12
CA TYR A 276 -26.22 -93.52 21.70
C TYR A 276 -27.31 -94.13 22.61
N GLU A 277 -28.00 -93.30 23.40
CA GLU A 277 -29.13 -93.71 24.24
C GLU A 277 -30.32 -94.17 23.35
N ASP A 278 -30.70 -93.39 22.33
CA ASP A 278 -31.70 -93.73 21.30
C ASP A 278 -31.36 -95.04 20.57
N TYR A 279 -30.09 -95.22 20.16
CA TYR A 279 -29.64 -96.45 19.49
C TYR A 279 -29.73 -97.68 20.39
N LYS A 280 -29.41 -97.52 21.68
CA LYS A 280 -29.53 -98.57 22.70
C LYS A 280 -31.00 -98.93 22.96
N GLU A 281 -31.90 -97.95 23.00
CA GLU A 281 -33.34 -98.20 23.11
C GLU A 281 -33.89 -98.89 21.86
N GLN A 282 -33.49 -98.49 20.66
CA GLN A 282 -33.88 -99.20 19.42
C GLN A 282 -33.39 -100.65 19.38
N LEU A 283 -32.22 -100.95 19.94
CA LEU A 283 -31.74 -102.33 20.10
C LEU A 283 -32.60 -103.11 21.11
N LEU A 284 -32.88 -102.52 22.28
CA LEU A 284 -33.71 -103.13 23.31
C LEU A 284 -35.13 -103.44 22.79
N LEU A 285 -35.75 -102.49 22.09
CA LEU A 285 -37.08 -102.63 21.49
C LEU A 285 -37.10 -103.71 20.41
N LYS A 286 -36.07 -103.81 19.56
CA LYS A 286 -35.94 -104.89 18.57
C LYS A 286 -35.72 -106.26 19.21
N GLU A 287 -35.04 -106.33 20.35
CA GLU A 287 -34.88 -107.57 21.09
C GLU A 287 -36.19 -107.98 21.79
N GLN A 288 -36.90 -107.03 22.41
CA GLN A 288 -38.25 -107.25 22.97
C GLN A 288 -39.24 -107.72 21.89
N GLN A 289 -39.28 -107.07 20.71
CA GLN A 289 -40.07 -107.51 19.56
C GLN A 289 -39.75 -108.96 19.18
N LYS A 290 -38.47 -109.33 19.05
CA LYS A 290 -38.06 -110.72 18.78
C LYS A 290 -38.44 -111.72 19.88
N GLN A 291 -38.59 -111.29 21.13
CA GLN A 291 -39.08 -112.17 22.20
C GLN A 291 -40.62 -112.30 22.15
N ILE A 292 -41.34 -111.23 21.81
CA ILE A 292 -42.79 -111.25 21.58
C ILE A 292 -43.11 -112.14 20.36
N GLU A 293 -42.46 -111.93 19.22
CA GLU A 293 -42.58 -112.77 18.01
C GLU A 293 -42.33 -114.26 18.32
N LYS A 294 -41.34 -114.58 19.18
CA LYS A 294 -41.10 -115.96 19.64
C LYS A 294 -42.21 -116.48 20.54
N GLN A 295 -42.75 -115.67 21.44
CA GLN A 295 -43.85 -116.07 22.32
C GLN A 295 -45.15 -116.26 21.52
N GLU A 296 -45.45 -115.38 20.57
CA GLU A 296 -46.55 -115.51 19.62
C GLU A 296 -46.37 -116.75 18.74
N ALA A 297 -45.18 -116.99 18.18
CA ALA A 297 -44.89 -118.21 17.42
C ALA A 297 -45.04 -119.49 18.27
N LEU A 298 -44.68 -119.44 19.57
CA LEU A 298 -44.92 -120.54 20.50
C LEU A 298 -46.42 -120.69 20.84
N GLN A 299 -47.17 -119.61 21.00
CA GLN A 299 -48.62 -119.66 21.22
C GLN A 299 -49.34 -120.20 19.99
N ILE A 300 -48.99 -119.75 18.78
CA ILE A 300 -49.50 -120.28 17.51
C ILE A 300 -49.14 -121.77 17.37
N ARG A 301 -47.91 -122.16 17.67
CA ARG A 301 -47.49 -123.58 17.66
C ARG A 301 -48.29 -124.41 18.66
N ASN A 302 -48.50 -123.92 19.88
CA ASN A 302 -49.24 -124.62 20.93
C ASN A 302 -50.74 -124.69 20.61
N TYR A 303 -51.32 -123.63 20.05
CA TYR A 303 -52.68 -123.62 19.53
C TYR A 303 -52.85 -124.64 18.41
N MET A 304 -51.94 -124.66 17.43
CA MET A 304 -51.93 -125.67 16.36
C MET A 304 -51.78 -127.10 16.91
N LEU A 305 -50.92 -127.33 17.91
CA LEU A 305 -50.77 -128.63 18.57
C LEU A 305 -52.05 -129.05 19.30
N ALA A 306 -52.66 -128.16 20.09
CA ALA A 306 -53.94 -128.41 20.74
C ALA A 306 -55.04 -128.70 19.72
N LYS A 307 -55.06 -128.00 18.58
CA LYS A 307 -55.99 -128.27 17.48
C LYS A 307 -55.75 -129.67 16.87
N PHE A 308 -54.49 -130.08 16.68
CA PHE A 308 -54.15 -131.45 16.27
C PHE A 308 -54.49 -132.51 17.34
N GLU A 309 -54.53 -132.15 18.63
CA GLU A 309 -54.96 -133.05 19.71
C GLU A 309 -56.49 -133.18 19.80
N GLU A 310 -57.24 -132.09 19.58
CA GLU A 310 -58.70 -132.12 19.42
C GLU A 310 -59.10 -132.93 18.19
N ASP A 311 -58.47 -132.68 17.03
CA ASP A 311 -58.78 -133.41 15.80
C ASP A 311 -58.42 -134.91 15.92
N LYS A 312 -57.33 -135.26 16.63
CA LYS A 312 -57.03 -136.66 16.98
C LYS A 312 -58.04 -137.28 17.94
N ARG A 313 -58.57 -136.52 18.90
CA ARG A 313 -59.65 -137.02 19.78
C ARG A 313 -60.93 -137.29 19.00
N LEU A 314 -61.27 -136.43 18.03
CA LEU A 314 -62.40 -136.65 17.15
C LEU A 314 -62.18 -137.86 16.22
N GLU A 315 -60.98 -138.07 15.68
CA GLU A 315 -60.63 -139.31 14.97
C GLU A 315 -60.75 -140.55 15.86
N GLN A 316 -60.27 -140.50 17.12
CA GLN A 316 -60.41 -141.60 18.07
C GLN A 316 -61.88 -141.92 18.36
N GLU A 317 -62.70 -140.92 18.64
CA GLU A 317 -64.14 -141.11 18.84
C GLU A 317 -64.85 -141.65 17.60
N GLU A 318 -64.46 -141.25 16.39
CA GLU A 318 -64.99 -141.83 15.15
C GLU A 318 -64.54 -143.28 14.90
N LEU A 319 -63.31 -143.61 15.27
CA LEU A 319 -62.77 -144.98 15.19
C LEU A 319 -63.47 -145.87 16.21
N GLU A 320 -63.70 -145.41 17.44
CA GLU A 320 -64.51 -146.09 18.45
C GLU A 320 -65.95 -146.30 17.99
N LYS A 321 -66.61 -145.27 17.42
CA LYS A 321 -67.98 -145.38 16.87
C LYS A 321 -68.05 -146.37 15.68
N ARG A 322 -67.00 -146.46 14.86
CA ARG A 322 -66.86 -147.51 13.81
C ARG A 322 -66.63 -148.90 14.41
N HIS A 323 -65.77 -149.02 15.42
CA HIS A 323 -65.44 -150.28 16.06
C HIS A 323 -66.63 -150.85 16.86
N LEU A 324 -67.44 -149.99 17.48
CA LEU A 324 -68.68 -150.37 18.17
C LEU A 324 -69.69 -150.96 17.18
N LYS A 325 -69.93 -150.31 16.04
CA LYS A 325 -70.81 -150.85 14.98
C LYS A 325 -70.31 -152.17 14.40
N GLN A 326 -68.99 -152.34 14.26
CA GLN A 326 -68.41 -153.63 13.87
C GLN A 326 -68.66 -154.70 14.93
N MET A 327 -68.60 -154.37 16.22
CA MET A 327 -68.92 -155.28 17.32
C MET A 327 -70.44 -155.58 17.39
N GLU A 328 -71.32 -154.62 17.06
CA GLU A 328 -72.77 -154.85 16.94
C GLU A 328 -73.07 -155.88 15.83
N TYR A 329 -72.57 -155.66 14.60
CA TYR A 329 -72.73 -156.61 13.50
C TYR A 329 -72.06 -157.97 13.78
N ALA A 330 -70.89 -157.99 14.44
CA ALA A 330 -70.24 -159.23 14.86
C ALA A 330 -71.10 -159.99 15.89
N ASN A 331 -71.71 -159.29 16.86
CA ASN A 331 -72.62 -159.89 17.84
C ASN A 331 -73.90 -160.42 17.19
N GLU A 332 -74.46 -159.74 16.19
CA GLU A 332 -75.62 -160.23 15.42
C GLU A 332 -75.28 -161.47 14.59
N ALA A 333 -74.14 -161.46 13.88
CA ALA A 333 -73.63 -162.65 13.19
C ALA A 333 -73.35 -163.80 14.17
N HIS A 334 -72.85 -163.51 15.37
CA HIS A 334 -72.58 -164.51 16.40
C HIS A 334 -73.87 -165.06 17.04
N LYS A 335 -74.95 -164.25 17.17
CA LYS A 335 -76.29 -164.73 17.54
C LYS A 335 -76.84 -165.69 16.49
N LEU A 336 -76.78 -165.34 15.21
CA LEU A 336 -77.21 -166.21 14.11
C LEU A 336 -76.40 -167.52 14.04
N LEU A 337 -75.11 -167.48 14.37
CA LEU A 337 -74.28 -168.69 14.53
C LEU A 337 -74.70 -169.53 15.74
N ILE A 338 -75.06 -168.91 16.87
CA ILE A 338 -75.58 -169.61 18.05
C ILE A 338 -76.93 -170.28 17.73
N GLU A 339 -77.86 -169.59 17.08
CA GLU A 339 -79.13 -170.16 16.63
C GLU A 339 -78.93 -171.35 15.68
N LYS A 340 -77.99 -171.22 14.73
CA LYS A 340 -77.66 -172.32 13.80
C LYS A 340 -77.06 -173.53 14.54
N ARG A 341 -76.23 -173.27 15.56
CA ARG A 341 -75.65 -174.31 16.44
C ARG A 341 -76.71 -174.94 17.36
N GLN A 342 -77.71 -174.17 17.79
CA GLN A 342 -78.86 -174.65 18.56
C GLN A 342 -79.77 -175.55 17.70
N ARG A 343 -80.02 -175.23 16.43
CA ARG A 343 -80.75 -176.13 15.51
C ARG A 343 -80.03 -177.46 15.34
N ILE A 344 -78.71 -177.45 15.11
CA ILE A 344 -77.90 -178.67 15.00
C ILE A 344 -77.93 -179.48 16.32
N MET A 345 -77.92 -178.82 17.48
CA MET A 345 -78.11 -179.50 18.78
C MET A 345 -79.51 -180.08 18.95
N GLN A 346 -80.56 -179.39 18.48
CA GLN A 346 -81.94 -179.87 18.52
C GLN A 346 -82.15 -181.06 17.58
N GLU A 347 -81.59 -181.03 16.37
CA GLU A 347 -81.55 -182.15 15.42
C GLU A 347 -80.80 -183.36 16.03
N TYR A 348 -79.65 -183.13 16.68
CA TYR A 348 -78.89 -184.18 17.36
C TYR A 348 -79.65 -184.77 18.58
N GLU A 349 -80.34 -183.94 19.36
CA GLU A 349 -81.21 -184.42 20.44
C GLU A 349 -82.46 -185.15 19.93
N GLN A 350 -83.03 -184.75 18.79
CA GLN A 350 -84.13 -185.46 18.16
C GLN A 350 -83.68 -186.85 17.68
N ALA A 351 -82.57 -186.92 16.93
CA ALA A 351 -81.98 -188.20 16.52
C ALA A 351 -81.59 -189.09 17.73
N LYS A 352 -81.15 -188.50 18.84
CA LYS A 352 -80.91 -189.25 20.09
C LYS A 352 -82.20 -189.74 20.74
N LYS A 353 -83.26 -188.94 20.77
CA LYS A 353 -84.60 -189.33 21.27
C LYS A 353 -85.20 -190.45 20.42
N GLU A 354 -84.99 -190.42 19.11
CA GLU A 354 -85.36 -191.51 18.18
C GLU A 354 -84.54 -192.78 18.47
N LEU A 355 -83.21 -192.68 18.64
CA LEU A 355 -82.36 -193.82 19.00
C LEU A 355 -82.73 -194.44 20.34
N ASP A 356 -83.08 -193.63 21.35
CA ASP A 356 -83.52 -194.11 22.66
C ASP A 356 -84.98 -194.64 22.63
N ALA A 357 -85.85 -194.12 21.76
CA ALA A 357 -87.17 -194.69 21.49
C ALA A 357 -87.10 -196.04 20.77
N GLU A 358 -86.15 -196.22 19.86
CA GLU A 358 -85.92 -197.51 19.20
C GLU A 358 -85.39 -198.57 20.20
N LYS A 359 -84.59 -198.16 21.20
CA LYS A 359 -84.24 -199.03 22.34
C LYS A 359 -85.44 -199.38 23.21
N GLN A 360 -86.40 -198.47 23.41
CA GLN A 360 -87.66 -198.76 24.12
C GLN A 360 -88.44 -199.83 23.36
N ARG A 361 -88.60 -199.68 22.03
CA ARG A 361 -89.26 -200.68 21.17
C ARG A 361 -88.58 -202.05 21.24
N ILE A 362 -87.25 -202.11 21.17
CA ILE A 362 -86.49 -203.36 21.34
C ILE A 362 -86.68 -203.97 22.75
N LEU A 363 -87.01 -203.17 23.77
CA LEU A 363 -87.40 -203.64 25.10
C LEU A 363 -88.84 -204.17 25.13
N GLU A 364 -89.77 -203.51 24.44
CA GLU A 364 -91.17 -203.92 24.29
C GLU A 364 -91.28 -205.22 23.48
N GLU A 365 -90.54 -205.38 22.38
CA GLU A 365 -90.40 -206.64 21.65
C GLU A 365 -89.88 -207.76 22.55
N LYS A 366 -88.86 -207.49 23.38
CA LYS A 366 -88.33 -208.47 24.34
C LYS A 366 -89.35 -208.86 25.40
N ARG A 367 -90.23 -207.94 25.83
CA ARG A 367 -91.36 -208.29 26.69
C ARG A 367 -92.35 -209.21 25.98
N ILE A 368 -92.76 -208.87 24.76
CA ILE A 368 -93.72 -209.65 23.97
C ILE A 368 -93.18 -211.08 23.69
N VAL A 369 -91.89 -211.21 23.35
CA VAL A 369 -91.23 -212.51 23.15
C VAL A 369 -91.17 -213.34 24.44
N GLU A 370 -90.93 -212.70 25.59
CA GLU A 370 -90.93 -213.41 26.89
C GLU A 370 -92.36 -213.81 27.30
N GLU A 371 -93.36 -212.97 27.02
CA GLU A 371 -94.80 -213.24 27.27
C GLU A 371 -95.31 -214.41 26.39
N GLU A 372 -94.95 -214.48 25.09
CA GLU A 372 -95.17 -215.64 24.20
C GLU A 372 -94.49 -216.92 24.75
N ARG A 373 -93.24 -216.79 25.21
CA ARG A 373 -92.46 -217.93 25.75
C ARG A 373 -93.16 -218.57 26.94
N GLN A 374 -93.81 -217.78 27.80
CA GLN A 374 -94.58 -218.30 28.94
C GLN A 374 -95.86 -219.04 28.48
N HIS A 375 -96.48 -218.59 27.40
CA HIS A 375 -97.72 -219.17 26.89
C HIS A 375 -97.51 -220.54 26.21
N LEU A 376 -96.47 -220.66 25.37
CA LEU A 376 -96.10 -221.90 24.68
C LEU A 376 -95.78 -223.05 25.66
N LEU A 377 -95.13 -222.72 26.78
CA LEU A 377 -94.79 -223.66 27.85
C LEU A 377 -96.02 -224.23 28.57
N ARG A 378 -97.07 -223.42 28.79
CA ARG A 378 -98.29 -223.80 29.52
C ARG A 378 -99.19 -224.82 28.80
N GLN A 379 -99.03 -225.02 27.49
CA GLN A 379 -99.82 -226.01 26.74
C GLN A 379 -99.17 -227.39 26.71
N HIS A 380 -97.84 -227.47 26.62
CA HIS A 380 -97.13 -228.74 26.46
C HIS A 380 -96.69 -229.40 27.77
N ALA A 381 -96.74 -228.67 28.89
CA ALA A 381 -96.60 -229.22 30.24
C ALA A 381 -97.41 -230.53 30.40
N ASN A 382 -98.69 -230.46 30.02
CA ASN A 382 -99.76 -231.35 30.42
C ASN A 382 -99.62 -232.83 30.02
N ASN A 383 -98.67 -233.17 29.14
CA ASN A 383 -98.57 -234.49 28.53
C ASN A 383 -97.16 -235.15 28.63
N LEU A 384 -96.13 -234.47 29.17
CA LEU A 384 -94.71 -234.84 28.89
C LEU A 384 -93.78 -234.88 30.13
N TRP A 385 -94.34 -234.85 31.32
CA TRP A 385 -93.70 -234.18 32.45
C TRP A 385 -92.55 -234.92 33.17
N ASN A 386 -92.66 -236.23 33.36
CA ASN A 386 -91.61 -237.02 34.02
C ASN A 386 -90.28 -237.06 33.24
N HIS A 387 -90.27 -236.58 31.99
CA HIS A 387 -89.06 -236.43 31.17
C HIS A 387 -88.48 -235.00 31.16
N LEU A 388 -89.12 -233.99 31.77
CA LEU A 388 -88.75 -232.60 31.43
C LEU A 388 -87.36 -232.17 31.96
N PRO A 389 -86.44 -231.66 31.09
CA PRO A 389 -85.04 -231.46 31.47
C PRO A 389 -84.74 -230.39 32.53
N LYS A 390 -83.64 -230.65 33.26
CA LYS A 390 -83.02 -229.75 34.25
C LYS A 390 -82.29 -228.57 33.58
N GLY A 391 -83.02 -227.54 33.14
CA GLY A 391 -82.38 -226.27 32.73
C GLY A 391 -83.12 -225.37 31.73
N ILE A 392 -84.31 -225.75 31.26
CA ILE A 392 -85.08 -224.95 30.27
C ILE A 392 -85.67 -223.66 30.89
N PHE A 393 -85.69 -223.57 32.22
CA PHE A 393 -86.34 -222.51 32.99
C PHE A 393 -85.35 -221.45 33.46
N ARG A 394 -85.69 -220.17 33.23
CA ARG A 394 -84.86 -219.02 33.62
C ARG A 394 -85.03 -218.60 35.09
N SER A 395 -85.99 -219.20 35.79
CA SER A 395 -86.18 -219.19 37.25
C SER A 395 -86.35 -220.64 37.75
N LYS A 396 -86.33 -220.86 39.07
CA LYS A 396 -86.86 -222.10 39.66
C LYS A 396 -88.38 -222.24 39.48
N GLU A 397 -89.09 -221.16 39.15
CA GLU A 397 -90.55 -221.04 39.25
C GLU A 397 -91.33 -221.16 37.93
N GLU A 398 -90.78 -220.75 36.78
CA GLU A 398 -91.54 -220.92 35.51
C GLU A 398 -91.85 -222.40 35.28
N TYR A 399 -90.96 -223.27 35.78
CA TYR A 399 -91.13 -224.70 35.95
C TYR A 399 -92.42 -225.13 36.69
N GLU A 400 -93.26 -224.27 37.28
CA GLU A 400 -94.51 -224.62 37.98
C GLU A 400 -95.80 -224.66 37.13
N SER A 401 -95.84 -224.06 35.94
CA SER A 401 -97.08 -223.90 35.14
C SER A 401 -97.39 -224.88 33.99
N LEU A 402 -96.69 -225.95 33.58
CA LEU A 402 -95.48 -226.67 33.99
C LEU A 402 -95.66 -227.64 35.18
N LYS A 403 -95.00 -227.51 36.34
CA LYS A 403 -95.33 -228.08 37.69
C LYS A 403 -96.58 -228.95 37.72
N HIS A 404 -97.67 -228.22 37.53
CA HIS A 404 -99.05 -228.61 37.41
C HIS A 404 -99.52 -228.07 36.05
N PHE A 405 -100.10 -228.84 35.13
CA PHE A 405 -100.54 -230.24 35.14
C PHE A 405 -99.42 -231.28 35.28
N THR A 406 -99.75 -232.49 35.74
CA THR A 406 -99.58 -233.78 35.00
C THR A 406 -99.65 -235.01 35.88
N CYS A 407 -99.29 -234.90 37.15
CA CYS A 407 -100.01 -235.71 38.12
C CYS A 407 -101.50 -235.35 37.98
N GLU A 408 -102.39 -236.34 38.06
CA GLU A 408 -103.69 -236.06 38.67
C GLU A 408 -103.39 -235.44 40.05
N ASN A 409 -103.70 -234.16 40.30
CA ASN A 409 -104.46 -233.21 39.49
C ASN A 409 -103.76 -231.84 39.41
#